data_AF-A0A5R2N5B1-F1
#
_entry.id   AF-A0A5R2N5B1-F1
#
_cell.length_a   1.000
_cell.length_b   1.000
_cell.length_c   1.000
_cell.angle_alpha   90.00
_cell.angle_beta   90.00
_cell.angle_gamma   90.00
#
_symmetry.space_group_name_H-M   'P 1'
#
loop_
_entity.id
_entity.type
_entity.pdbx_description
1 polymer ?
#
loop_
_entity_poly.entity_id
_entity_poly.type
_entity_poly.pdbx_seq_one_letter_code
_entity_poly.pdbx_strand_id
1 'polypeptide(L)'
;TLSVAALASGLPIDKVYPVDVDSALKSVDKIRGHVDAWWTSGAQAMQLVKDGEVDMASIWNGRAGTLKKAGAPVSFSFDQGVLTADCMVIPKGAKNKEAAMKALAMFVSPQLQANLPLYVDNGPVNEKAFETGKIPPERIKDINSSPENVKKQVLQDAEFWRDNLVEATEKFNNLIQQ
;
A
#
# COMPACT_ATOMS: atom_id res chain seq x y z
N THR A 1 6.71 -4.89 4.06
CA THR A 1 8.17 -4.81 4.25
C THR A 1 8.94 -5.78 3.39
N LEU A 2 8.73 -7.10 3.51
CA LEU A 2 9.56 -8.09 2.81
C LEU A 2 9.53 -7.99 1.28
N SER A 3 8.39 -7.64 0.66
CA SER A 3 8.34 -7.38 -0.79
C SER A 3 9.23 -6.20 -1.21
N VAL A 4 9.31 -5.15 -0.38
CA VAL A 4 10.21 -4.00 -0.62
C VAL A 4 11.67 -4.42 -0.44
N ALA A 5 11.97 -5.25 0.56
CA ALA A 5 13.32 -5.79 0.77
C ALA A 5 13.77 -6.73 -0.38
N ALA A 6 12.83 -7.48 -0.98
CA ALA A 6 13.08 -8.27 -2.17
C ALA A 6 13.45 -7.38 -3.38
N LEU A 7 12.74 -6.26 -3.59
CA LEU A 7 13.08 -5.26 -4.61
C LEU A 7 14.47 -4.65 -4.36
N ALA A 8 14.79 -4.32 -3.11
CA ALA A 8 16.12 -3.80 -2.74
C ALA A 8 17.26 -4.80 -3.01
N SER A 9 16.95 -6.08 -3.18
CA SER A 9 17.91 -7.13 -3.56
C SER A 9 18.17 -7.17 -5.08
N GLY A 10 17.59 -6.25 -5.85
CA GLY A 10 17.76 -6.11 -7.29
C GLY A 10 16.72 -6.85 -8.13
N LEU A 11 15.68 -7.42 -7.51
CA LEU A 11 14.61 -8.08 -8.26
C LEU A 11 13.76 -7.06 -9.02
N PRO A 12 13.41 -7.32 -10.29
CA PRO A 12 12.42 -6.52 -10.99
C PRO A 12 11.03 -6.74 -10.39
N ILE A 13 10.13 -5.77 -10.60
CA ILE A 13 8.80 -5.74 -9.98
C ILE A 13 7.93 -6.98 -10.30
N ASP A 14 8.15 -7.61 -11.45
CA ASP A 14 7.42 -8.79 -11.93
C ASP A 14 8.02 -10.13 -11.43
N LYS A 15 9.08 -10.09 -10.61
CA LYS A 15 9.77 -11.27 -10.06
C LYS A 15 9.82 -11.30 -8.53
N VAL A 16 9.06 -10.44 -7.86
CA VAL A 16 9.03 -10.39 -6.39
C VAL A 16 8.33 -11.59 -5.77
N TYR A 17 7.28 -12.11 -6.42
CA TYR A 17 6.53 -13.27 -5.92
C TYR A 17 6.88 -14.56 -6.68
N PRO A 18 6.97 -15.72 -6.00
CA PRO A 18 6.91 -15.86 -4.53
C PRO A 18 8.13 -15.21 -3.85
N VAL A 19 7.91 -14.59 -2.68
CA VAL A 19 8.99 -13.90 -1.95
C VAL A 19 9.90 -14.92 -1.29
N ASP A 20 11.20 -14.86 -1.59
CA ASP A 20 12.22 -15.53 -0.78
C ASP A 20 12.36 -14.78 0.56
N VAL A 21 11.68 -15.27 1.58
CA VAL A 21 11.60 -14.65 2.91
C VAL A 21 12.98 -14.51 3.54
N ASP A 22 13.83 -15.53 3.45
CA ASP A 22 15.15 -15.52 4.07
C ASP A 22 16.09 -14.54 3.36
N SER A 23 16.04 -14.47 2.03
CA SER A 23 16.78 -13.46 1.26
C SER A 23 16.28 -12.04 1.55
N ALA A 24 14.96 -11.83 1.61
CA ALA A 24 14.38 -10.53 1.96
C ALA A 24 14.78 -10.09 3.37
N LEU A 25 14.80 -10.99 4.35
CA LEU A 25 15.24 -10.71 5.72
C LEU A 25 16.73 -10.34 5.77
N LYS A 26 17.60 -10.97 4.97
CA LYS A 26 19.01 -10.55 4.85
C LYS A 26 19.14 -9.11 4.34
N SER A 27 18.26 -8.69 3.44
CA SER A 27 18.24 -7.31 2.95
C SER A 27 17.72 -6.32 4.01
N VAL A 28 16.77 -6.74 4.85
CA VAL A 28 16.36 -5.96 6.04
C VAL A 28 17.52 -5.85 7.04
N ASP A 29 18.21 -6.96 7.33
CA ASP A 29 19.32 -7.02 8.29
C ASP A 29 20.46 -6.05 7.93
N LYS A 30 20.78 -5.91 6.64
CA LYS A 30 21.79 -4.96 6.15
C LYS A 30 21.48 -3.50 6.51
N ILE A 31 20.21 -3.13 6.63
CA ILE A 31 19.79 -1.74 6.88
C ILE A 31 19.22 -1.51 8.27
N ARG A 32 18.93 -2.55 9.06
CA ARG A 32 18.14 -2.41 10.30
C ARG A 32 18.78 -1.45 11.32
N GLY A 33 20.11 -1.37 11.36
CA GLY A 33 20.84 -0.40 12.19
C GLY A 33 20.74 1.06 11.73
N HIS A 34 20.17 1.30 10.56
CA HIS A 34 19.88 2.61 9.98
C HIS A 34 18.38 2.91 9.92
N VAL A 35 17.54 2.10 10.58
CA VAL A 35 16.09 2.33 10.66
C VAL A 35 15.77 2.89 12.04
N ASP A 36 15.54 4.20 12.11
CA ASP A 36 15.27 4.89 13.39
C ASP A 36 13.94 4.45 14.02
N ALA A 37 12.95 4.09 13.20
CA ALA A 37 11.63 3.69 13.68
C ALA A 37 10.93 2.66 12.78
N TRP A 38 10.54 1.54 13.40
CA TRP A 38 9.58 0.58 12.83
C TRP A 38 8.15 1.01 13.18
N TRP A 39 7.56 1.87 12.35
CA TRP A 39 6.23 2.42 12.62
C TRP A 39 5.14 1.33 12.62
N THR A 40 4.15 1.49 13.49
CA THR A 40 3.02 0.54 13.64
C THR A 40 1.67 1.16 13.27
N SER A 41 1.63 2.48 13.06
CA SER A 41 0.47 3.18 12.53
C SER A 41 0.83 4.22 11.48
N GLY A 42 -0.09 4.49 10.55
CA GLY A 42 0.10 5.56 9.57
C GLY A 42 0.17 6.97 10.17
N ALA A 43 -0.38 7.17 11.37
CA ALA A 43 -0.27 8.45 12.09
C ALA A 43 1.16 8.64 12.63
N GLN A 44 1.73 7.62 13.26
CA GLN A 44 3.13 7.61 13.69
C GLN A 44 4.06 7.85 12.50
N ALA A 45 3.84 7.14 11.39
CA ALA A 45 4.63 7.30 10.17
C ALA A 45 4.62 8.75 9.63
N MET A 46 3.46 9.42 9.67
CA MET A 46 3.39 10.83 9.27
C MET A 46 4.12 11.76 10.24
N GLN A 47 4.05 11.48 11.54
CA GLN A 47 4.69 12.31 12.56
C GLN A 47 6.22 12.27 12.42
N LEU A 48 6.79 11.07 12.28
CA LEU A 48 8.23 10.87 12.04
C LEU A 48 8.75 11.73 10.88
N VAL A 49 8.04 11.71 9.75
CA VAL A 49 8.41 12.48 8.57
C VAL A 49 8.19 13.98 8.77
N LYS A 50 7.06 14.37 9.39
CA LYS A 50 6.70 15.78 9.60
C LYS A 50 7.68 16.49 10.53
N ASP A 51 8.14 15.80 11.57
CA ASP A 51 9.05 16.35 12.57
C ASP A 51 10.52 16.29 12.12
N GLY A 52 10.79 15.66 10.96
CA GLY A 52 12.15 15.49 10.45
C GLY A 52 12.97 14.47 11.24
N GLU A 53 12.31 13.54 11.94
CA GLU A 53 12.99 12.44 12.64
C GLU A 53 13.58 11.40 11.66
N VAL A 54 13.10 11.38 10.42
CA VAL A 54 13.60 10.50 9.35
C VAL A 54 13.77 11.26 8.04
N ASP A 55 14.84 10.95 7.31
CA ASP A 55 15.11 11.53 5.98
C ASP A 55 14.29 10.85 4.86
N MET A 56 13.96 9.58 5.04
CA MET A 56 13.21 8.77 4.07
C MET A 56 12.37 7.71 4.80
N ALA A 57 11.17 7.43 4.28
CA ALA A 57 10.30 6.43 4.87
C ALA A 57 9.51 5.64 3.83
N SER A 58 9.34 4.33 4.06
CA SER A 58 8.37 3.50 3.36
C SER A 58 7.03 3.59 4.08
N ILE A 59 6.09 4.36 3.53
CA ILE A 59 4.78 4.65 4.12
C ILE A 59 3.67 4.57 3.07
N TRP A 60 2.42 4.50 3.52
CA TRP A 60 1.27 4.51 2.60
C TRP A 60 1.20 5.83 1.81
N ASN A 61 0.99 5.74 0.49
CA ASN A 61 0.98 6.90 -0.40
C ASN A 61 -0.06 7.95 0.00
N GLY A 62 -1.23 7.55 0.52
CA GLY A 62 -2.24 8.50 1.01
C GLY A 62 -1.74 9.36 2.19
N ARG A 63 -0.84 8.81 3.02
CA ARG A 63 -0.17 9.54 4.11
C ARG A 63 0.87 10.51 3.56
N ALA A 64 1.69 10.07 2.62
CA ALA A 64 2.65 10.92 1.92
C ALA A 64 1.96 12.09 1.17
N GLY A 65 0.85 11.80 0.47
CA GLY A 65 0.03 12.81 -0.21
C GLY A 65 -0.58 13.83 0.76
N THR A 66 -1.05 13.36 1.93
CA THR A 66 -1.54 14.24 3.00
C THR A 66 -0.45 15.19 3.51
N LEU A 67 0.75 14.68 3.79
CA LEU A 67 1.90 15.51 4.20
C LEU A 67 2.25 16.55 3.15
N LYS A 68 2.34 16.14 1.88
CA LYS A 68 2.64 17.03 0.75
C LYS A 68 1.59 18.14 0.61
N LYS A 69 0.30 17.82 0.72
CA LYS A 69 -0.80 18.81 0.69
C LYS A 69 -0.76 19.76 1.89
N ALA A 70 -0.28 19.31 3.03
CA ALA A 70 -0.07 20.13 4.21
C ALA A 70 1.18 21.04 4.11
N GLY A 71 1.91 20.99 2.99
CA GLY A 71 3.09 21.83 2.76
C GLY A 71 4.38 21.29 3.38
N ALA A 72 4.40 20.05 3.86
CA ALA A 72 5.65 19.42 4.29
C ALA A 72 6.62 19.32 3.10
N PRO A 73 7.93 19.53 3.30
CA PRO A 73 8.94 19.52 2.24
C PRO A 73 9.28 18.10 1.79
N VAL A 74 8.27 17.35 1.33
CA VAL A 74 8.36 15.93 1.01
C VAL A 74 7.92 15.66 -0.43
N SER A 75 8.48 14.61 -1.00
CA SER A 75 8.02 14.02 -2.26
C SER A 75 7.95 12.50 -2.10
N PHE A 76 7.26 11.84 -3.02
CA PHE A 76 7.22 10.37 -3.07
C PHE A 76 7.12 9.90 -4.52
N SER A 77 7.53 8.66 -4.77
CA SER A 77 7.37 7.98 -6.06
C SER A 77 6.52 6.72 -5.89
N PHE A 78 5.88 6.29 -6.98
CA PHE A 78 5.26 4.97 -7.09
C PHE A 78 6.23 3.90 -7.60
N ASP A 79 7.43 4.30 -8.06
CA ASP A 79 8.43 3.35 -8.55
C ASP A 79 8.80 2.36 -7.45
N GLN A 80 8.69 1.07 -7.78
CA GLN A 80 8.91 -0.04 -6.85
C GLN A 80 8.00 0.00 -5.60
N GLY A 81 6.87 0.69 -5.68
CA GLY A 81 5.83 0.64 -4.65
C GLY A 81 5.16 -0.74 -4.58
N VAL A 82 4.57 -1.08 -3.44
CA VAL A 82 3.74 -2.28 -3.28
C VAL A 82 2.28 -1.86 -3.35
N LEU A 83 1.62 -2.22 -4.46
CA LEU A 83 0.21 -1.97 -4.67
C LEU A 83 -0.62 -3.01 -3.92
N THR A 84 -1.51 -2.51 -3.08
CA THR A 84 -2.45 -3.31 -2.27
C THR A 84 -3.88 -2.87 -2.52
N ALA A 85 -4.82 -3.76 -2.22
CA ALA A 85 -6.24 -3.46 -2.23
C ALA A 85 -6.85 -3.79 -0.87
N ASP A 86 -7.64 -2.86 -0.33
CA ASP A 86 -8.44 -3.12 0.85
C ASP A 86 -9.67 -3.96 0.48
N CYS A 87 -10.01 -4.91 1.34
CA CYS A 87 -11.16 -5.79 1.14
C CYS A 87 -12.29 -5.45 2.13
N MET A 88 -13.51 -5.39 1.61
CA MET A 88 -14.72 -5.38 2.45
C MET A 88 -15.27 -6.80 2.54
N VAL A 89 -15.60 -7.24 3.76
CA VAL A 89 -16.13 -8.59 4.02
C VAL A 89 -17.43 -8.53 4.80
N ILE A 90 -18.28 -9.53 4.60
CA ILE A 90 -19.49 -9.74 5.42
C ILE A 90 -19.18 -10.89 6.40
N PRO A 91 -19.10 -10.61 7.71
CA PRO A 91 -18.85 -11.65 8.70
C PRO A 91 -19.90 -12.76 8.66
N LYS A 92 -19.47 -14.00 8.91
CA LYS A 92 -20.39 -15.13 9.03
C LYS A 92 -21.38 -14.87 10.16
N GLY A 93 -22.68 -15.03 9.90
CA GLY A 93 -23.74 -14.75 10.88
C GLY A 93 -24.18 -13.29 10.95
N ALA A 94 -23.75 -12.42 10.02
CA ALA A 94 -24.22 -11.04 9.96
C ALA A 94 -25.76 -10.96 9.87
N LYS A 95 -26.38 -10.22 10.80
CA LYS A 95 -27.84 -10.08 10.92
C LYS A 95 -28.50 -9.51 9.65
N ASN A 96 -27.79 -8.64 8.94
CA ASN A 96 -28.29 -7.90 7.76
C ASN A 96 -27.55 -8.31 6.47
N LYS A 97 -27.30 -9.62 6.27
CA LYS A 97 -26.50 -10.14 5.15
C LYS A 97 -26.95 -9.61 3.79
N GLU A 98 -28.24 -9.63 3.49
CA GLU A 98 -28.76 -9.22 2.18
C GLU A 98 -28.52 -7.72 1.91
N ALA A 99 -28.83 -6.87 2.90
CA ALA A 99 -28.58 -5.44 2.79
C ALA A 99 -27.08 -5.13 2.65
N ALA A 100 -26.23 -5.85 3.40
CA ALA A 100 -24.78 -5.71 3.29
C ALA A 100 -24.28 -6.11 1.90
N MET A 101 -24.78 -7.20 1.30
CA MET A 101 -24.43 -7.59 -0.08
C MET A 101 -24.80 -6.50 -1.09
N LYS A 102 -26.00 -5.91 -0.98
CA LYS A 102 -26.44 -4.80 -1.84
C LYS A 102 -25.55 -3.58 -1.66
N ALA A 103 -25.17 -3.24 -0.43
CA ALA A 103 -24.27 -2.13 -0.14
C ALA A 103 -22.87 -2.35 -0.74
N LEU A 104 -22.28 -3.53 -0.55
CA LEU A 104 -20.96 -3.84 -1.13
C LEU A 104 -20.97 -3.75 -2.65
N ALA A 105 -22.02 -4.27 -3.31
CA ALA A 105 -22.18 -4.14 -4.76
C ALA A 105 -22.22 -2.68 -5.22
N MET A 106 -22.89 -1.79 -4.46
CA MET A 106 -22.86 -0.36 -4.76
C MET A 106 -21.46 0.24 -4.56
N PHE A 107 -20.79 -0.07 -3.45
CA PHE A 107 -19.48 0.50 -3.11
C PHE A 107 -18.40 0.18 -4.15
N VAL A 108 -18.50 -0.94 -4.85
CA VAL A 108 -17.58 -1.33 -5.93
C VAL A 108 -18.08 -0.95 -7.33
N SER A 109 -19.22 -0.25 -7.45
CA SER A 109 -19.71 0.23 -8.74
C SER A 109 -18.75 1.28 -9.33
N PRO A 110 -18.63 1.38 -10.68
CA PRO A 110 -17.78 2.36 -11.31
C PRO A 110 -18.09 3.80 -10.86
N GLN A 111 -19.37 4.13 -10.72
CA GLN A 111 -19.82 5.48 -10.40
C GLN A 111 -19.47 5.93 -8.98
N LEU A 112 -19.49 5.02 -7.99
CA LEU A 112 -19.06 5.35 -6.62
C LEU A 112 -17.54 5.29 -6.49
N GLN A 113 -16.89 4.29 -7.10
CA GLN A 113 -15.44 4.18 -7.10
C GLN A 113 -14.76 5.40 -7.76
N ALA A 114 -15.35 5.97 -8.82
CA ALA A 114 -14.82 7.18 -9.46
C ALA A 114 -14.89 8.44 -8.59
N ASN A 115 -15.69 8.43 -7.51
CA ASN A 115 -15.68 9.52 -6.53
C ASN A 115 -14.53 9.41 -5.53
N LEU A 116 -13.97 8.20 -5.29
CA LEU A 116 -12.97 7.96 -4.25
C LEU A 116 -11.72 8.87 -4.39
N PRO A 117 -11.11 9.03 -5.58
CA PRO A 117 -9.92 9.85 -5.76
C PRO A 117 -10.14 11.35 -5.57
N LEU A 118 -11.40 11.80 -5.46
CA LEU A 118 -11.75 13.19 -5.21
C LEU A 118 -11.60 13.55 -3.72
N TYR A 119 -11.68 12.56 -2.84
CA TYR A 119 -11.67 12.76 -1.39
C TYR A 119 -10.40 12.23 -0.72
N VAL A 120 -9.79 11.20 -1.29
CA VAL A 120 -8.55 10.60 -0.76
C VAL A 120 -7.57 10.34 -1.90
N ASP A 121 -6.27 10.28 -1.58
CA ASP A 121 -5.22 9.98 -2.57
C ASP A 121 -5.07 8.47 -2.79
N ASN A 122 -6.19 7.77 -2.90
CA ASN A 122 -6.27 6.36 -3.24
C ASN A 122 -7.11 6.20 -4.51
N GLY A 123 -6.75 5.21 -5.31
CA GLY A 123 -7.42 4.91 -6.56
C GLY A 123 -8.58 3.94 -6.43
N PRO A 124 -9.46 3.93 -7.44
CA PRO A 124 -10.51 2.93 -7.51
C PRO A 124 -9.92 1.54 -7.75
N VAL A 125 -10.57 0.52 -7.19
CA VAL A 125 -10.27 -0.90 -7.50
C VAL A 125 -11.00 -1.39 -8.76
N ASN A 126 -12.07 -0.69 -9.15
CA ASN A 126 -12.81 -0.98 -10.38
C ASN A 126 -12.28 -0.09 -11.51
N GLU A 127 -11.55 -0.67 -12.46
CA GLU A 127 -10.91 0.06 -13.57
C GLU A 127 -11.90 0.88 -14.41
N LYS A 128 -13.16 0.43 -14.52
CA LYS A 128 -14.22 1.17 -15.23
C LYS A 128 -14.54 2.52 -14.58
N ALA A 129 -14.08 2.78 -13.35
CA ALA A 129 -14.18 4.09 -12.72
C ALA A 129 -13.42 5.17 -13.49
N PHE A 130 -12.32 4.82 -14.17
CA PHE A 130 -11.57 5.76 -15.01
C PHE A 130 -12.34 6.18 -16.28
N GLU A 131 -13.34 5.40 -16.70
CA GLU A 131 -14.15 5.67 -17.89
C GLU A 131 -15.35 6.58 -17.61
N THR A 132 -15.70 6.85 -16.34
CA THR A 132 -16.95 7.57 -16.00
C THR A 132 -16.88 9.07 -16.27
N GLY A 133 -15.71 9.61 -16.60
CA GLY A 133 -15.47 11.05 -16.77
C GLY A 133 -15.53 11.87 -15.47
N LYS A 134 -15.58 11.23 -14.29
CA LYS A 134 -15.66 11.93 -13.00
C LYS A 134 -14.30 12.24 -12.39
N ILE A 135 -13.28 11.46 -12.72
CA ILE A 135 -11.92 11.65 -12.20
C ILE A 135 -11.25 12.74 -13.05
N PRO A 136 -10.88 13.90 -12.47
CA PRO A 136 -10.23 14.96 -13.23
C PRO A 136 -8.90 14.46 -13.83
N PRO A 137 -8.59 14.76 -15.10
CA PRO A 137 -7.37 14.27 -15.76
C PRO A 137 -6.08 14.57 -14.98
N GLU A 138 -6.00 15.74 -14.35
CA GLU A 138 -4.86 16.17 -13.54
C GLU A 138 -4.64 15.33 -12.27
N ARG A 139 -5.69 14.66 -11.77
CA ARG A 139 -5.62 13.78 -10.60
C ARG A 139 -5.09 12.39 -10.94
N ILE A 140 -5.22 11.95 -12.19
CA ILE A 140 -4.88 10.57 -12.60
C ILE A 140 -3.44 10.19 -12.26
N LYS A 141 -2.49 11.14 -12.42
CA LYS A 141 -1.08 10.91 -12.11
C LYS A 141 -0.79 10.68 -10.62
N ASP A 142 -1.64 11.17 -9.73
CA ASP A 142 -1.47 11.08 -8.28
C ASP A 142 -2.20 9.85 -7.71
N ILE A 143 -2.91 9.09 -8.55
CA ILE A 143 -3.66 7.89 -8.17
C ILE A 143 -2.78 6.64 -8.27
N ASN A 144 -2.65 5.89 -7.18
CA ASN A 144 -1.84 4.67 -7.12
C ASN A 144 -2.28 3.57 -8.11
N SER A 145 -3.58 3.41 -8.35
CA SER A 145 -4.14 2.42 -9.29
C SER A 145 -4.35 2.94 -10.72
N SER A 146 -3.78 4.10 -11.08
CA SER A 146 -3.88 4.59 -12.46
C SER A 146 -3.11 3.70 -13.43
N PRO A 147 -3.52 3.62 -14.71
CA PRO A 147 -2.87 2.74 -15.70
C PRO A 147 -1.35 2.91 -15.82
N GLU A 148 -0.82 4.11 -15.57
CA GLU A 148 0.62 4.37 -15.61
C GLU A 148 1.32 4.05 -14.28
N ASN A 149 0.66 4.26 -13.14
CA ASN A 149 1.28 3.99 -11.84
C ASN A 149 1.26 2.50 -11.48
N VAL A 150 0.25 1.73 -11.92
CA VAL A 150 0.23 0.27 -11.70
C VAL A 150 1.43 -0.43 -12.33
N LYS A 151 1.91 0.05 -13.49
CA LYS A 151 3.08 -0.49 -14.21
C LYS A 151 4.40 -0.31 -13.46
N LYS A 152 4.43 0.55 -12.44
CA LYS A 152 5.64 0.89 -11.66
C LYS A 152 5.73 0.11 -10.36
N GLN A 153 4.67 -0.61 -9.99
CA GLN A 153 4.47 -1.20 -8.69
C GLN A 153 4.41 -2.72 -8.76
N VAL A 154 4.71 -3.35 -7.64
CA VAL A 154 4.47 -4.77 -7.41
C VAL A 154 3.04 -4.93 -6.91
N LEU A 155 2.21 -5.71 -7.61
CA LEU A 155 0.93 -6.12 -7.06
C LEU A 155 1.15 -7.13 -5.94
N GLN A 156 0.60 -6.87 -4.75
CA GLN A 156 0.72 -7.79 -3.62
C GLN A 156 -0.01 -9.12 -3.90
N ASP A 157 0.72 -10.22 -3.77
CA ASP A 157 0.15 -11.57 -3.85
C ASP A 157 -0.50 -11.96 -2.52
N ALA A 158 -1.82 -11.85 -2.46
CA ALA A 158 -2.59 -12.18 -1.27
C ALA A 158 -2.60 -13.69 -0.97
N GLU A 159 -2.45 -14.56 -1.97
CA GLU A 159 -2.43 -16.01 -1.77
C GLU A 159 -1.11 -16.45 -1.14
N PHE A 160 0.01 -15.93 -1.65
CA PHE A 160 1.31 -16.13 -1.04
C PHE A 160 1.31 -15.68 0.43
N TRP A 161 0.80 -14.47 0.72
CA TRP A 161 0.77 -13.98 2.09
C TRP A 161 -0.23 -14.73 2.98
N ARG A 162 -1.37 -15.20 2.47
CA ARG A 162 -2.27 -16.08 3.25
C ARG A 162 -1.51 -17.28 3.84
N ASP A 163 -0.62 -17.88 3.06
CA ASP A 163 0.07 -19.12 3.44
C ASP A 163 1.37 -18.86 4.22
N ASN A 164 2.02 -17.71 4.03
CA ASN A 164 3.37 -17.44 4.57
C ASN A 164 3.44 -16.30 5.61
N LEU A 165 2.37 -15.51 5.81
CA LEU A 165 2.44 -14.30 6.62
C LEU A 165 2.83 -14.57 8.08
N VAL A 166 2.28 -15.62 8.70
CA VAL A 166 2.54 -15.92 10.12
C VAL A 166 4.03 -16.18 10.37
N GLU A 167 4.62 -17.13 9.65
CA GLU A 167 6.05 -17.45 9.78
C GLU A 167 6.92 -16.23 9.42
N ALA A 168 6.59 -15.53 8.34
CA ALA A 168 7.34 -14.36 7.91
C ALA A 168 7.30 -13.22 8.94
N THR A 169 6.15 -12.99 9.59
CA THR A 169 6.00 -12.00 10.67
C THR A 169 6.82 -12.39 11.90
N GLU A 170 6.82 -13.65 12.30
CA GLU A 170 7.64 -14.13 13.42
C GLU A 170 9.13 -13.91 13.16
N LYS A 171 9.62 -14.34 12.00
CA LYS A 171 11.02 -14.14 11.59
C LYS A 171 11.41 -12.66 11.55
N PHE A 172 10.54 -11.82 10.99
CA PHE A 172 10.78 -10.37 10.92
C PHE A 172 10.83 -9.73 12.31
N ASN A 173 9.88 -10.05 13.19
CA ASN A 173 9.84 -9.52 14.55
C ASN A 173 11.08 -9.93 15.35
N ASN A 174 11.52 -11.18 15.21
CA ASN A 174 12.75 -11.65 15.85
C ASN A 174 13.99 -10.90 15.36
N LEU A 175 14.06 -10.56 14.06
CA LEU A 175 15.19 -9.83 13.47
C LEU A 175 15.29 -8.39 13.99
N ILE A 176 14.16 -7.68 14.12
CA ILE A 176 14.16 -6.25 14.50
C ILE A 176 14.27 -6.02 16.00
N GLN A 177 14.19 -7.08 16.82
CA GLN A 177 14.38 -7.02 18.28
C GLN A 177 15.83 -7.26 18.73
N GLN A 178 16.68 -7.79 17.84
CA GLN A 178 18.11 -8.05 18.10
C GLN A 178 18.96 -6.80 17.89
#